data_AF-A0A536U5P8-F1
#
_entry.id   AF-A0A536U5P8-F1
#
_cell.length_a   1.000
_cell.length_b   1.000
_cell.length_c   1.000
_cell.angle_alpha   90.00
_cell.angle_beta   90.00
_cell.angle_gamma   90.00
#
_symmetry.space_group_name_H-M   'P 1'
#
loop_
_entity.id
_entity.type
_entity.pdbx_description
1 polymer ?
#
loop_
_entity_poly.entity_id
_entity_poly.type
_entity_poly.pdbx_seq_one_letter_code
_entity_poly.pdbx_strand_id
1 'polypeptide(L)'
;MKMPQIVNLNPQFSRVERELSARIWAVFGRLPDLSGFSLQDRTSLPDYIDTSSLRDELFVTELGFSAPVSELEYDEAYQLITDAVADIVSERPEAMELLRGRTFARTLH
;
A
#
# COMPACT_ATOMS: atom_id res chain seq x y z
N MET A 1 -1.94 -26.47 11.83
CA MET A 1 -2.73 -25.59 10.93
C MET A 1 -1.93 -25.39 9.65
N LYS A 2 -2.56 -25.59 8.50
CA LYS A 2 -1.92 -25.64 7.19
C LYS A 2 -1.81 -24.21 6.64
N MET A 3 -0.60 -23.68 6.55
CA MET A 3 -0.33 -22.43 5.82
C MET A 3 -0.73 -22.65 4.35
N PRO A 4 -1.45 -21.71 3.69
CA PRO A 4 -1.61 -21.78 2.26
C PRO A 4 -0.25 -21.44 1.63
N GLN A 5 0.50 -22.50 1.32
CA GLN A 5 1.65 -22.47 0.42
C GLN A 5 1.13 -22.35 -1.01
N ILE A 6 1.02 -21.12 -1.48
CA ILE A 6 1.07 -20.72 -2.89
C ILE A 6 1.81 -19.39 -2.78
N VAL A 7 3.00 -19.21 -3.34
CA VAL A 7 3.18 -19.11 -4.78
C VAL A 7 4.62 -19.47 -5.17
N ASN A 8 4.73 -20.28 -6.21
CA ASN A 8 5.93 -20.45 -7.00
C ASN A 8 6.18 -19.13 -7.75
N LEU A 9 6.79 -18.12 -7.10
CA LEU A 9 7.10 -16.83 -7.71
C LEU A 9 8.53 -16.86 -8.24
N ASN A 10 8.63 -16.64 -9.54
CA ASN A 10 9.84 -16.25 -10.27
C ASN A 10 10.83 -15.50 -9.33
N PRO A 11 12.11 -15.89 -9.25
CA PRO A 11 13.08 -15.33 -8.29
C PRO A 11 13.30 -13.81 -8.40
N GLN A 12 12.80 -13.19 -9.46
CA GLN A 12 12.76 -11.72 -9.63
C GLN A 12 11.65 -11.08 -8.78
N PHE A 13 10.46 -11.68 -8.71
CA PHE A 13 9.35 -11.20 -7.87
C PHE A 13 9.70 -11.29 -6.38
N SER A 14 10.46 -12.30 -5.95
CA SER A 14 10.88 -12.39 -4.55
C SER A 14 11.87 -11.29 -4.15
N ARG A 15 12.61 -10.71 -5.10
CA ARG A 15 13.46 -9.53 -4.84
C ARG A 15 12.62 -8.26 -4.74
N VAL A 16 11.71 -8.05 -5.69
CA VAL A 16 10.80 -6.88 -5.69
C VAL A 16 9.90 -6.92 -4.46
N GLU A 17 9.40 -8.09 -4.06
CA GLU A 17 8.58 -8.26 -2.86
C GLU A 17 9.33 -7.93 -1.57
N ARG A 18 10.61 -8.30 -1.45
CA ARG A 18 11.43 -7.90 -0.29
C ARG A 18 11.69 -6.41 -0.25
N GLU A 19 11.98 -5.81 -1.40
CA GLU A 19 12.21 -4.37 -1.51
C GLU A 19 10.93 -3.58 -1.18
N LEU A 20 9.79 -4.03 -1.72
CA LEU A 20 8.47 -3.52 -1.40
C LEU A 20 8.20 -3.63 0.10
N SER A 21 8.39 -4.82 0.68
CA SER A 21 8.21 -5.04 2.11
C SER A 21 9.04 -4.05 2.93
N ALA A 22 10.33 -3.85 2.59
CA ALA A 22 11.20 -2.92 3.29
C ALA A 22 10.71 -1.46 3.22
N ARG A 23 10.19 -1.01 2.07
CA ARG A 23 9.62 0.35 1.93
C ARG A 23 8.34 0.52 2.73
N ILE A 24 7.44 -0.47 2.69
CA ILE A 24 6.21 -0.44 3.48
C ILE A 24 6.53 -0.45 4.98
N TRP A 25 7.53 -1.22 5.41
CA TRP A 25 8.03 -1.16 6.78
C TRP A 25 8.60 0.21 7.16
N ALA A 26 9.28 0.90 6.24
CA ALA A 26 9.76 2.26 6.47
C ALA A 26 8.61 3.28 6.61
N VAL A 27 7.49 3.09 5.90
CA VAL A 27 6.26 3.90 6.08
C VAL A 27 5.71 3.72 7.50
N PHE A 28 5.52 2.49 7.96
CA PHE A 28 5.08 2.22 9.34
C PHE A 28 6.07 2.72 10.40
N GLY A 29 7.38 2.76 10.08
CA GLY A 29 8.39 3.34 10.95
C GLY A 29 8.29 4.86 11.11
N ARG A 30 7.77 5.56 10.09
CA ARG A 30 7.55 7.01 10.09
C ARG A 30 6.21 7.40 10.72
N LEU A 31 5.22 6.52 10.65
CA LEU A 31 3.85 6.73 11.14
C LEU A 31 3.56 5.76 12.30
N PRO A 32 3.96 6.07 13.54
CA PRO A 32 3.88 5.14 14.66
C PRO A 32 2.45 4.77 15.04
N ASP A 33 1.47 5.63 14.77
CA ASP A 33 0.05 5.37 15.04
C ASP A 33 -0.66 4.69 13.86
N LEU A 34 -0.02 4.52 12.71
CA LEU A 34 -0.59 3.82 11.57
C LEU A 34 -0.61 2.31 11.84
N SER A 35 -1.81 1.73 11.87
CA SER A 35 -2.03 0.29 12.07
C SER A 35 -2.20 -0.47 10.74
N GLY A 36 -2.61 0.21 9.67
CA GLY A 36 -2.67 -0.40 8.35
C GLY A 36 -3.25 0.53 7.28
N PHE A 37 -3.17 0.09 6.03
CA PHE A 37 -3.77 0.78 4.89
C PHE A 37 -4.10 -0.20 3.75
N SER A 38 -5.09 0.17 2.92
CA SER A 38 -5.50 -0.61 1.76
C SER A 38 -5.21 0.16 0.47
N LEU A 39 -4.65 -0.54 -0.52
CA LEU A 39 -4.46 -0.03 -1.88
C LEU A 39 -5.40 -0.71 -2.84
N GLN A 40 -6.10 0.08 -3.64
CA GLN A 40 -6.93 -0.41 -4.73
C GLN A 40 -6.54 0.24 -6.04
N ASP A 41 -6.74 -0.51 -7.12
CA ASP A 41 -6.64 0.06 -8.45
C ASP A 41 -7.94 0.78 -8.83
N ARG A 42 -7.83 1.53 -9.91
CA ARG A 42 -8.93 2.32 -10.49
C ARG A 42 -10.22 1.54 -10.79
N THR A 43 -10.12 0.26 -11.15
CA THR A 43 -11.30 -0.58 -11.47
C THR A 43 -12.04 -1.08 -10.23
N SER A 44 -11.43 -0.95 -9.05
CA SER A 44 -12.04 -1.37 -7.79
C SER A 44 -12.56 -0.18 -6.97
N LEU A 45 -12.36 1.06 -7.47
CA LEU A 45 -12.97 2.24 -6.89
C LEU A 45 -14.49 2.25 -7.11
N PRO A 46 -15.27 2.81 -6.17
CA PRO A 46 -16.72 2.92 -6.33
C PRO A 46 -17.12 3.74 -7.57
N ASP A 47 -18.22 3.36 -8.21
CA ASP A 47 -18.71 3.97 -9.46
C ASP A 47 -19.00 5.48 -9.37
N TYR A 48 -19.15 6.04 -8.16
CA TYR A 48 -19.36 7.47 -7.96
C TYR A 48 -18.06 8.29 -8.02
N ILE A 49 -16.89 7.64 -8.04
CA ILE A 49 -15.60 8.31 -8.21
C ILE A 49 -15.32 8.46 -9.71
N ASP A 50 -15.12 9.69 -10.17
CA ASP A 50 -14.70 9.94 -11.55
C ASP A 50 -13.23 9.56 -11.76
N THR A 51 -13.05 8.30 -12.12
CA THR A 51 -11.75 7.72 -12.40
C THR A 51 -11.11 8.18 -13.72
N SER A 52 -11.86 8.87 -14.58
CA SER A 52 -11.32 9.38 -15.85
C SER A 52 -10.36 10.56 -15.66
N SER A 53 -10.51 11.29 -14.55
CA SER A 53 -9.68 12.42 -14.16
C SER A 53 -8.42 12.03 -13.37
N LEU A 54 -8.40 10.82 -12.82
CA LEU A 54 -7.31 10.33 -11.99
C LEU A 54 -6.15 9.88 -12.88
N ARG A 55 -4.95 10.43 -12.61
CA ARG A 55 -3.72 10.03 -13.31
C ARG A 55 -3.09 8.78 -12.71
N ASP A 56 -3.35 8.54 -11.42
CA ASP A 56 -2.73 7.46 -10.69
C ASP A 56 -3.43 6.12 -10.96
N GLU A 57 -2.68 5.04 -10.86
CA GLU A 57 -3.18 3.69 -11.08
C GLU A 57 -3.58 2.99 -9.77
N LEU A 58 -3.04 3.45 -8.64
CA LEU A 58 -3.30 2.94 -7.30
C LEU A 58 -3.74 4.06 -6.37
N PHE A 59 -4.69 3.74 -5.49
CA PHE A 59 -5.30 4.66 -4.55
C PHE A 59 -5.31 4.05 -3.17
N VAL A 60 -4.95 4.86 -2.16
CA VAL A 60 -5.19 4.51 -0.76
C VAL A 60 -6.68 4.66 -0.49
N THR A 61 -7.37 3.56 -0.21
CA THR A 61 -8.83 3.57 0.04
C THR A 61 -9.18 3.53 1.52
N GLU A 62 -8.28 3.01 2.34
CA GLU A 62 -8.48 2.88 3.78
C GLU A 62 -7.18 3.17 4.51
N LEU A 63 -7.31 3.88 5.64
CA LEU A 63 -6.24 4.14 6.61
C LEU A 63 -6.74 3.75 8.00
N GLY A 64 -5.97 2.89 8.67
CA GLY A 64 -6.22 2.46 10.04
C GLY A 64 -5.21 3.09 10.98
N PHE A 65 -5.69 3.63 12.09
CA PHE A 65 -4.84 4.18 13.16
C PHE A 65 -5.12 3.50 14.50
N SER A 66 -4.11 3.36 15.35
CA SER A 66 -4.24 2.82 16.72
C SER A 66 -4.72 3.85 17.73
N ALA A 67 -4.63 5.14 17.40
CA ALA A 67 -5.10 6.26 18.21
C ALA A 67 -5.90 7.23 17.33
N PRO A 68 -6.80 8.06 17.91
CA PRO A 68 -7.41 9.15 17.18
C PRO A 68 -6.34 10.11 16.66
N VAL A 69 -6.41 10.44 15.38
CA VAL A 69 -5.52 11.39 14.71
C VAL A 69 -6.33 12.61 14.26
N SER A 70 -5.66 13.74 14.15
CA SER A 70 -6.19 14.94 13.52
C SER A 70 -6.30 14.78 12.00
N GLU A 71 -7.08 15.65 11.37
CA GLU A 71 -7.20 15.69 9.90
C GLU A 71 -5.83 15.95 9.23
N LEU A 72 -5.00 16.80 9.83
CA LEU A 72 -3.64 17.05 9.36
C LEU A 72 -2.77 15.78 9.40
N GLU A 73 -2.80 15.04 10.50
CA GLU A 73 -2.05 13.78 10.62
C GLU A 73 -2.56 12.70 9.66
N TYR A 74 -3.87 12.68 9.39
CA TYR A 74 -4.46 11.80 8.39
C TYR A 74 -3.95 12.13 6.98
N ASP A 75 -3.97 13.40 6.60
CA ASP A 75 -3.51 13.87 5.29
C ASP A 75 -2.01 13.66 5.10
N GLU A 76 -1.20 13.90 6.14
CA GLU A 76 0.23 13.63 6.13
C GLU A 76 0.52 12.13 5.94
N ALA A 77 -0.23 11.26 6.63
CA ALA A 77 -0.12 9.81 6.45
C ALA A 77 -0.53 9.38 5.04
N TYR A 78 -1.65 9.91 4.53
CA TYR A 78 -2.13 9.64 3.17
C TYR A 78 -1.10 10.02 2.12
N GLN A 79 -0.54 11.24 2.21
CA GLN A 79 0.45 11.74 1.26
C GLN A 79 1.72 10.90 1.32
N LEU A 80 2.22 10.60 2.52
CA LEU A 80 3.44 9.81 2.70
C LEU A 80 3.31 8.40 2.11
N ILE A 81 2.16 7.76 2.28
CA ILE A 81 1.89 6.44 1.70
C ILE A 81 1.80 6.54 0.18
N THR A 82 1.08 7.54 -0.33
CA THR A 82 0.91 7.75 -1.77
C THR A 82 2.25 7.99 -2.46
N ASP A 83 3.10 8.84 -1.89
CA ASP A 83 4.45 9.11 -2.40
C ASP A 83 5.31 7.84 -2.40
N ALA A 84 5.31 7.08 -1.30
CA ALA A 84 6.08 5.83 -1.21
C ALA A 84 5.63 4.77 -2.25
N VAL A 85 4.33 4.72 -2.54
CA VAL A 85 3.75 3.84 -3.57
C VAL A 85 4.09 4.32 -4.97
N ALA A 86 4.01 5.62 -5.23
CA ALA A 86 4.38 6.21 -6.52
C ALA A 86 5.88 5.98 -6.81
N ASP A 87 6.75 6.20 -5.82
CA ASP A 87 8.19 6.01 -5.94
C ASP A 87 8.54 4.56 -6.31
N ILE A 88 7.97 3.57 -5.62
CA ILE A 88 8.28 2.16 -5.93
C ILE A 88 7.74 1.74 -7.30
N VAL A 89 6.54 2.18 -7.68
CA VAL A 89 5.97 1.87 -8.99
C VAL A 89 6.77 2.53 -10.11
N SER A 90 7.23 3.77 -9.91
CA SER A 90 8.07 4.48 -10.88
C SER A 90 9.40 3.76 -11.11
N GLU A 91 10.04 3.28 -10.04
CA GLU A 91 11.32 2.56 -10.12
C GLU A 91 11.18 1.09 -10.56
N ARG A 92 10.04 0.47 -10.23
CA ARG A 92 9.72 -0.95 -10.45
C ARG A 92 8.25 -1.06 -10.89
N PRO A 93 7.94 -0.91 -12.19
CA PRO A 93 6.57 -1.06 -12.68
C PRO A 93 5.96 -2.43 -12.33
N GLU A 94 6.76 -3.49 -12.15
CA GLU A 94 6.28 -4.81 -11.73
C GLU A 94 5.72 -4.83 -10.30
N ALA A 95 6.05 -3.85 -9.47
CA ALA A 95 5.49 -3.71 -8.13
C ALA A 95 3.99 -3.41 -8.15
N MET A 96 3.47 -2.85 -9.26
CA MET A 96 2.04 -2.59 -9.47
C MET A 96 1.20 -3.84 -9.22
N GLU A 97 1.58 -4.98 -9.82
CA GLU A 97 0.87 -6.25 -9.66
C GLU A 97 0.93 -6.78 -8.22
N LEU A 98 1.97 -6.43 -7.47
CA LEU A 98 2.14 -6.83 -6.06
C LEU A 98 1.40 -5.91 -5.10
N LEU A 99 1.04 -4.69 -5.50
CA LEU A 99 0.38 -3.69 -4.67
C LEU A 99 -1.14 -3.66 -4.87
N ARG A 100 -1.57 -3.90 -6.11
CA ARG A 100 -2.97 -3.85 -6.53
C ARG A 100 -3.86 -4.74 -5.67
N GLY A 101 -4.86 -4.13 -5.02
CA GLY A 101 -5.86 -4.83 -4.22
C GLY A 101 -5.30 -5.43 -2.92
N ARG A 102 -4.15 -4.96 -2.43
CA ARG A 102 -3.55 -5.44 -1.18
C ARG A 102 -3.83 -4.50 -0.01
N THR A 103 -4.03 -5.12 1.16
CA THR A 103 -4.05 -4.45 2.46
C THR A 103 -2.75 -4.76 3.19
N PHE A 104 -2.12 -3.71 3.71
CA PHE A 104 -0.93 -3.79 4.55
C PHE A 104 -1.33 -3.49 5.98
N ALA A 105 -1.09 -4.44 6.88
CA ALA A 105 -1.35 -4.27 8.30
C ALA A 105 -0.03 -4.34 9.07
N ARG A 106 0.15 -3.44 10.03
CA ARG A 106 1.25 -3.50 10.97
C ARG A 106 1.03 -4.72 11.85
N THR A 107 2.00 -5.65 11.85
CA THR A 107 1.97 -6.75 12.79
C THR A 107 2.26 -6.20 14.19
N LEU A 108 1.28 -6.25 15.08
CA LEU A 108 1.51 -6.06 16.51
C LEU A 108 2.22 -7.33 16.99
N HIS A 109 3.51 -7.22 17.27
CA HIS A 109 4.32 -8.29 17.85
C HIS A 109 3.96 -8.49 19.32
#